data_AF-A0A1G8K0P4-F1
#
_entry.id   AF-A0A1G8K0P4-F1
#
_cell.length_a   1.000
_cell.length_b   1.000
_cell.length_c   1.000
_cell.angle_alpha   90.00
_cell.angle_beta   90.00
_cell.angle_gamma   90.00
#
_symmetry.space_group_name_H-M   'P 1'
#
loop_
_entity.id
_entity.type
_entity.pdbx_description
1 polymer ?
#
loop_
_entity_poly.entity_id
_entity_poly.type
_entity_poly.pdbx_seq_one_letter_code
_entity_poly.pdbx_strand_id
1 'polypeptide(L)'
;MPPPKELDPTGSLLAFFGAELRKFRMQAGLSQEELAQRIRYSAGLVGFVERAARRPHRDFVTRCDEVLNLDGALLRLWPLITHEASPRWFRPWLEIEEEAHTLCTWQGHVQRSGVRADLRVILPAG
;
A
#
# COMPACT_ATOMS: atom_id res chain seq x y z
N MET A 1 -12.64 -12.22 5.22
CA MET A 1 -11.46 -11.59 4.59
C MET A 1 -11.10 -10.38 5.45
N PRO A 2 -9.90 -10.31 6.05
CA PRO A 2 -9.51 -9.10 6.78
C PRO A 2 -9.49 -7.91 5.81
N PRO A 3 -9.84 -6.70 6.28
CA PRO A 3 -9.77 -5.51 5.45
C PRO A 3 -8.32 -5.32 4.96
N PRO A 4 -8.09 -5.06 3.66
CA PRO A 4 -6.73 -5.02 3.15
C PRO A 4 -5.95 -3.86 3.78
N LYS A 5 -4.77 -4.17 4.35
CA LYS A 5 -3.86 -3.25 5.06
C LYS A 5 -3.85 -1.86 4.41
N GLU A 6 -4.19 -0.82 5.17
CA GLU A 6 -4.18 0.56 4.67
C GLU A 6 -2.76 0.91 4.24
N LEU A 7 -2.64 1.39 3.01
CA LEU A 7 -1.37 1.84 2.45
C LEU A 7 -1.28 3.32 2.78
N ASP A 8 -0.16 3.75 3.33
CA ASP A 8 0.11 5.16 3.49
C ASP A 8 0.75 5.69 2.19
N PRO A 9 0.00 6.41 1.33
CA PRO A 9 0.52 6.89 0.06
C PRO A 9 1.53 8.03 0.22
N THR A 10 1.69 8.61 1.42
CA THR A 10 2.55 9.79 1.62
C THR A 10 3.99 9.43 1.96
N GLY A 11 4.23 8.23 2.51
CA GLY A 11 5.55 7.87 3.02
C GLY A 11 6.62 7.54 1.98
N SER A 12 6.24 7.36 0.71
CA SER A 12 7.19 7.38 -0.41
C SER A 12 6.48 7.42 -1.75
N LEU A 13 7.20 7.79 -2.83
CA LEU A 13 6.68 7.67 -4.19
C LEU A 13 6.29 6.23 -4.55
N LEU A 14 7.00 5.24 -4.00
CA LEU A 14 6.67 3.83 -4.20
C LEU A 14 5.37 3.44 -3.49
N ALA A 15 5.12 4.03 -2.31
CA ALA A 15 3.87 3.87 -1.58
C ALA A 15 2.69 4.54 -2.29
N PHE A 16 2.89 5.77 -2.79
CA PHE A 16 1.93 6.43 -3.66
C PHE A 16 1.59 5.58 -4.90
N PHE A 17 2.62 5.05 -5.59
CA PHE A 17 2.42 4.19 -6.75
C PHE A 17 1.61 2.93 -6.39
N GLY A 18 1.99 2.25 -5.30
CA GLY A 18 1.28 1.05 -4.83
C GLY A 18 -0.18 1.31 -4.48
N ALA A 19 -0.45 2.47 -3.85
CA ALA A 19 -1.81 2.91 -3.52
C ALA A 19 -2.66 3.21 -4.76
N GLU A 20 -2.11 3.93 -5.75
CA GLU A 20 -2.84 4.21 -7.00
C GLU A 20 -3.11 2.92 -7.79
N LEU A 21 -2.14 1.98 -7.88
CA LEU A 21 -2.38 0.67 -8.49
C LEU A 21 -3.55 -0.07 -7.82
N ARG A 22 -3.57 -0.10 -6.48
CA ARG A 22 -4.66 -0.74 -5.71
C ARG A 22 -6.00 -0.06 -5.97
N LYS A 23 -6.03 1.28 -5.99
CA LYS A 23 -7.23 2.07 -6.24
C LYS A 23 -7.80 1.78 -7.63
N PHE A 24 -6.98 1.81 -8.68
CA PHE A 24 -7.43 1.47 -10.04
C PHE A 24 -7.91 0.03 -10.14
N ARG A 25 -7.20 -0.92 -9.52
CA ARG A 25 -7.64 -2.32 -9.46
C ARG A 25 -9.01 -2.47 -8.81
N MET A 26 -9.23 -1.79 -7.68
CA MET A 26 -10.51 -1.81 -6.97
C MET A 26 -11.64 -1.14 -7.78
N GLN A 27 -11.35 -0.04 -8.48
CA GLN A 27 -12.30 0.61 -9.38
C GLN A 27 -12.71 -0.29 -10.55
N ALA A 28 -11.78 -1.12 -11.05
CA ALA A 28 -12.05 -2.15 -12.05
C ALA A 28 -12.76 -3.40 -11.48
N GLY A 29 -13.01 -3.45 -10.17
CA GLY A 29 -13.69 -4.57 -9.51
C GLY A 29 -12.87 -5.87 -9.45
N LEU A 30 -11.55 -5.80 -9.57
CA LEU A 30 -10.68 -6.98 -9.63
C LEU A 30 -10.04 -7.29 -8.27
N SER A 31 -9.95 -8.57 -7.92
CA SER A 31 -9.03 -9.07 -6.89
C SER A 31 -7.56 -9.02 -7.36
N GLN A 32 -6.62 -9.17 -6.43
CA GLN A 32 -5.19 -9.26 -6.78
C GLN A 32 -4.93 -10.48 -7.66
N GLU A 33 -5.59 -11.61 -7.37
CA GLU A 33 -5.53 -12.84 -8.15
C GLU A 33 -6.05 -12.66 -9.58
N GLU A 34 -7.20 -12.01 -9.76
CA GLU A 34 -7.78 -11.76 -11.09
C GLU A 34 -6.91 -10.82 -11.92
N LEU A 35 -6.41 -9.73 -11.32
CA LEU A 35 -5.48 -8.84 -12.02
C LEU A 35 -4.23 -9.62 -12.44
N ALA A 36 -3.62 -10.36 -11.51
CA ALA A 36 -2.42 -11.15 -11.74
C ALA A 36 -2.58 -12.16 -12.89
N GLN A 37 -3.72 -12.86 -12.95
CA GLN A 37 -4.05 -13.77 -14.05
C GLN A 37 -4.10 -13.04 -15.39
N ARG A 38 -4.77 -11.89 -15.48
CA ARG A 38 -4.89 -11.10 -16.71
C ARG A 38 -3.54 -10.59 -17.22
N ILE A 39 -2.66 -10.16 -16.32
CA ILE A 39 -1.32 -9.67 -16.66
C ILE A 39 -0.25 -10.78 -16.77
N ARG A 40 -0.62 -12.04 -16.49
CA ARG A 40 0.26 -13.23 -16.46
C ARG A 40 1.42 -13.12 -15.44
N TYR A 41 1.10 -12.66 -14.23
CA TYR A 41 2.02 -12.63 -13.08
C TYR A 41 1.41 -13.36 -11.87
N SER A 42 2.14 -13.44 -10.76
CA SER A 42 1.63 -14.00 -9.51
C SER A 42 0.85 -12.95 -8.70
N ALA A 43 -0.19 -13.39 -7.99
CA ALA A 43 -0.94 -12.53 -7.06
C ALA A 43 -0.04 -11.92 -5.98
N GLY A 44 0.96 -12.69 -5.52
CA GLY A 44 1.97 -12.22 -4.58
C GLY A 44 2.77 -11.02 -5.10
N LEU A 45 3.13 -10.99 -6.39
CA LEU A 45 3.81 -9.84 -6.97
C LEU A 45 2.93 -8.60 -6.97
N VAL A 46 1.64 -8.73 -7.35
CA VAL A 46 0.67 -7.63 -7.25
C VAL A 46 0.59 -7.12 -5.81
N GLY A 47 0.43 -8.01 -4.84
CA GLY A 47 0.39 -7.64 -3.42
C GLY A 47 1.69 -7.05 -2.87
N PHE A 48 2.87 -7.40 -3.41
CA PHE A 48 4.13 -6.74 -3.06
C PHE A 48 4.22 -5.33 -3.63
N VAL A 49 3.81 -5.13 -4.88
CA VAL A 49 3.83 -3.81 -5.53
C VAL A 49 2.83 -2.87 -4.85
N GLU A 50 1.60 -3.33 -4.60
CA GLU A 50 0.59 -2.52 -3.91
C GLU A 50 1.06 -2.08 -2.52
N ARG A 51 1.78 -2.94 -1.79
CA ARG A 51 2.32 -2.60 -0.47
C ARG A 51 3.67 -1.89 -0.49
N ALA A 52 4.12 -1.41 -1.65
CA ALA A 52 5.42 -0.77 -1.82
C ALA A 52 6.62 -1.64 -1.39
N ALA A 53 6.43 -2.95 -1.26
CA ALA A 53 7.46 -3.89 -0.83
C ALA A 53 8.39 -4.30 -1.97
N ARG A 54 7.99 -4.05 -3.23
CA ARG A 54 8.80 -4.32 -4.42
C ARG A 54 8.52 -3.30 -5.50
N ARG A 55 9.59 -2.75 -6.10
CA ARG A 55 9.48 -1.91 -7.30
C ARG A 55 9.07 -2.77 -8.51
N PRO A 56 8.04 -2.37 -9.28
CA PRO A 56 7.64 -3.10 -10.47
C PRO A 56 8.58 -2.80 -11.65
N HIS A 57 8.80 -3.81 -12.50
CA HIS A 57 9.44 -3.62 -13.80
C HIS A 57 8.46 -2.99 -14.79
N ARG A 58 8.99 -2.33 -15.83
CA ARG A 58 8.17 -1.66 -16.84
C ARG A 58 7.11 -2.56 -17.49
N ASP A 59 7.43 -3.81 -17.85
CA ASP A 59 6.47 -4.76 -18.45
C ASP A 59 5.25 -5.02 -17.54
N PHE A 60 5.47 -5.19 -16.23
CA PHE A 60 4.39 -5.32 -15.26
C PHE A 60 3.47 -4.09 -15.28
N VAL A 61 4.06 -2.89 -15.29
CA VAL A 61 3.30 -1.63 -15.30
C VAL A 61 2.51 -1.47 -16.59
N THR A 62 3.13 -1.73 -17.75
CA THR A 62 2.45 -1.67 -19.06
C THR A 62 1.21 -2.55 -19.08
N ARG A 63 1.33 -3.81 -18.64
CA ARG A 63 0.20 -4.75 -18.65
C ARG A 63 -0.90 -4.36 -17.67
N CYS A 64 -0.55 -3.83 -16.50
CA CYS A 64 -1.54 -3.29 -15.55
C CYS A 64 -2.30 -2.12 -16.18
N ASP A 65 -1.59 -1.20 -16.84
CA ASP A 65 -2.18 -0.03 -17.49
C ASP A 65 -3.17 -0.42 -18.61
N GLU A 66 -2.78 -1.40 -19.45
CA GLU A 66 -3.62 -1.97 -20.50
C GLU A 66 -4.87 -2.69 -19.94
N VAL A 67 -4.69 -3.60 -18.96
CA VAL A 67 -5.81 -4.39 -18.39
C VAL A 67 -6.80 -3.51 -17.63
N LEU A 68 -6.32 -2.44 -17.00
CA LEU A 68 -7.13 -1.51 -16.22
C LEU A 68 -7.64 -0.31 -17.06
N ASN A 69 -7.28 -0.22 -18.34
CA ASN A 69 -7.63 0.87 -19.26
C ASN A 69 -7.27 2.26 -18.72
N LEU A 70 -6.02 2.45 -18.30
CA LEU A 70 -5.59 3.66 -17.58
C LEU A 70 -4.95 4.75 -18.46
N ASP A 71 -4.92 4.55 -19.78
CA ASP A 71 -4.37 5.50 -20.75
C ASP A 71 -2.99 6.05 -20.35
N GLY A 72 -2.11 5.15 -19.93
CA GLY A 72 -0.74 5.43 -19.52
C GLY A 72 -0.57 6.05 -18.13
N ALA A 73 -1.60 6.12 -17.29
CA ALA A 73 -1.50 6.76 -15.98
C ALA A 73 -0.42 6.12 -15.08
N LEU A 74 -0.36 4.79 -15.01
CA LEU A 74 0.68 4.12 -14.22
C LEU A 74 2.05 4.23 -14.88
N LEU A 75 2.09 4.19 -16.22
CA LEU A 75 3.34 4.39 -16.97
C LEU A 75 3.93 5.79 -16.77
N ARG A 76 3.11 6.83 -16.56
CA ARG A 76 3.58 8.18 -16.22
C ARG A 76 4.16 8.27 -14.81
N LEU A 77 3.65 7.48 -13.86
CA LEU A 77 4.17 7.44 -12.49
C LEU A 77 5.46 6.61 -12.38
N TRP A 78 5.63 5.59 -13.22
CA TRP A 78 6.75 4.65 -13.12
C TRP A 78 8.14 5.30 -13.12
N PRO A 79 8.46 6.28 -14.00
CA PRO A 79 9.75 6.97 -13.95
C PRO A 79 10.05 7.62 -12.60
N LEU A 80 9.02 8.13 -11.89
CA LEU A 80 9.19 8.79 -10.60
C LEU A 80 9.67 7.84 -9.51
N ILE A 81 9.30 6.56 -9.61
CA ILE A 81 9.73 5.52 -8.66
C ILE A 81 10.98 4.77 -9.13
N THR A 82 11.51 5.03 -10.32
CA THR A 82 12.76 4.43 -10.80
C THR A 82 13.93 5.40 -10.82
N HIS A 83 13.69 6.70 -10.94
CA HIS A 83 14.73 7.72 -10.83
C HIS A 83 14.88 8.18 -9.38
N GLU A 84 16.10 8.17 -8.84
CA GLU A 84 16.44 8.48 -7.43
C GLU A 84 16.12 9.91 -6.97
N ALA A 85 15.70 10.81 -7.87
CA ALA A 85 15.34 12.17 -7.51
C ALA A 85 13.84 12.26 -7.19
N SER A 86 13.50 12.15 -5.91
CA SER A 86 12.15 12.46 -5.46
C SER A 86 11.75 13.87 -5.96
N PRO A 87 10.65 14.04 -6.71
CA PRO A 87 10.27 15.34 -7.26
C PRO A 87 10.15 16.39 -6.17
N ARG A 88 10.60 17.62 -6.44
CA ARG A 88 10.68 18.69 -5.43
C ARG A 88 9.33 19.02 -4.80
N TRP A 89 8.22 18.81 -5.51
CA TRP A 89 6.85 19.03 -5.03
C TRP A 89 6.38 17.96 -4.02
N PHE A 90 7.11 16.85 -3.86
CA PHE A 90 6.80 15.75 -2.93
C PHE A 90 7.46 15.94 -1.54
N ARG A 91 8.37 16.90 -1.38
CA ARG A 91 9.08 17.17 -0.12
C ARG A 91 8.21 17.60 1.06
N PRO A 92 7.16 18.44 0.90
CA PRO A 92 6.37 18.92 2.04
C PRO A 92 5.59 17.83 2.79
N TRP A 93 5.34 16.68 2.17
CA TRP A 93 4.60 15.57 2.80
C TRP A 93 5.48 14.67 3.68
N LEU A 94 6.78 14.56 3.38
CA LEU A 94 7.72 13.75 4.16
C LEU A 94 8.07 14.39 5.51
N GLU A 95 8.04 15.72 5.61
CA GLU A 95 8.36 16.46 6.84
C GLU A 95 7.26 16.35 7.91
N ILE A 96 6.05 15.85 7.56
CA ILE A 96 4.93 15.66 8.48
C ILE A 96 4.96 14.26 9.14
N GLU A 97 5.71 13.29 8.59
CA GLU A 97 5.68 11.89 9.06
C GLU A 97 6.59 11.58 10.26
N GLU A 98 7.42 12.51 10.72
CA GLU A 98 8.29 12.29 11.89
C GLU A 98 7.48 12.14 13.21
N GLU A 99 6.19 12.54 13.23
CA GLU A 99 5.31 12.43 14.41
C GLU A 99 4.52 11.11 14.51
N ALA A 100 4.42 10.28 13.47
CA ALA A 100 3.48 9.14 13.44
C ALA A 100 4.14 7.77 13.68
N HIS A 101 5.13 7.69 14.56
CA HIS A 101 5.66 6.41 15.05
C HIS A 101 4.79 5.85 16.18
N THR A 102 3.62 5.26 15.87
CA THR A 102 2.99 4.31 16.80
C THR A 102 2.06 3.34 16.08
N LEU A 103 2.10 2.09 16.55
CA LEU A 103 1.19 0.96 16.22
C LEU A 103 1.66 0.02 15.09
N CYS A 104 2.76 -0.68 15.35
CA CYS A 104 3.01 -2.01 14.75
C CYS A 104 3.36 -3.05 15.82
N THR A 105 2.39 -3.35 16.68
CA THR A 105 2.37 -4.62 17.43
C THR A 105 0.93 -5.15 17.47
N TRP A 106 0.69 -6.26 16.78
CA TRP A 106 -0.50 -7.08 17.04
C TRP A 106 -0.05 -8.54 17.15
N GLN A 107 -0.07 -9.07 18.38
CA GLN A 107 -0.02 -10.51 18.64
C GLN A 107 -1.44 -11.06 18.55
N GLY A 108 -1.65 -12.00 17.63
CA GLY A 108 -2.88 -12.78 17.57
C GLY A 108 -2.81 -13.97 18.50
N HIS A 109 -3.55 -13.90 19.61
CA HIS A 109 -4.10 -15.11 20.23
C HIS A 109 -5.53 -14.83 20.68
N VAL A 110 -6.49 -15.27 19.87
CA VAL A 110 -7.87 -15.49 20.32
C VAL A 110 -7.93 -16.92 20.83
N GLN A 111 -8.11 -17.07 22.14
CA GLN A 111 -8.63 -18.28 22.74
C GLN A 111 -9.91 -17.92 23.49
N ARG A 112 -11.02 -18.55 23.09
CA ARG A 112 -12.33 -18.40 23.73
C ARG A 112 -12.29 -19.00 25.15
N SER A 113 -12.44 -18.17 26.17
CA SER A 113 -13.28 -18.40 27.36
C SER A 113 -13.20 -17.19 28.29
N GLY A 114 -14.35 -16.81 28.84
CA GLY A 114 -14.55 -15.50 29.47
C GLY A 114 -13.77 -15.29 30.77
N VAL A 115 -13.27 -14.07 30.93
CA VAL A 115 -13.00 -13.42 32.23
C VAL A 115 -13.24 -11.92 32.04
N ARG A 116 -14.05 -11.31 32.91
CA ARG A 116 -14.18 -9.84 33.02
C ARG A 116 -12.84 -9.26 33.45
N ALA A 117 -12.37 -8.21 32.78
CA ALA A 117 -11.29 -7.39 33.31
C ALA A 117 -11.63 -5.90 33.15
N ASP A 118 -11.75 -5.28 34.31
CA ASP A 118 -11.81 -3.84 34.58
C ASP A 118 -10.58 -3.13 33.99
N LEU A 119 -10.77 -1.99 33.32
CA LEU A 119 -9.67 -1.16 32.82
C LEU A 119 -9.52 0.07 33.73
N ARG A 120 -8.58 0.02 34.68
CA ARG A 120 -8.10 1.24 35.36
C ARG A 120 -7.13 1.97 34.45
N VAL A 121 -7.49 3.19 34.09
CA VAL A 121 -6.63 4.17 33.41
C VAL A 121 -5.55 4.63 34.40
N ILE A 122 -4.27 4.50 34.03
CA ILE A 122 -3.17 5.21 34.69
C ILE A 122 -2.82 6.40 33.78
N LEU A 123 -3.17 7.61 34.23
CA LEU A 123 -2.60 8.86 33.73
C LEU A 123 -1.27 9.11 34.47
N PRO A 124 -0.16 9.49 33.81
CA PRO A 124 0.96 10.07 34.52
C PRO A 124 0.66 11.54 34.84
N ALA A 125 0.81 11.88 36.11
CA ALA A 125 0.88 13.24 36.61
C ALA A 125 2.32 13.75 36.53
N GLY A 126 2.49 15.05 36.24
CA GLY A 126 3.73 15.79 36.45
C GLY A 126 4.38 16.30 35.18
#